data_AF-A0A4Q1S056-F1
#
_entry.id   AF-A0A4Q1S056-F1
#
_cell.length_a   1.000
_cell.length_b   1.000
_cell.length_c   1.000
_cell.angle_alpha   90.00
_cell.angle_beta   90.00
_cell.angle_gamma   90.00
#
_symmetry.space_group_name_H-M   'P 1'
#
loop_
_entity.id
_entity.type
_entity.pdbx_description
1 polymer ?
#
loop_
_entity_poly.entity_id
_entity_poly.type
_entity_poly.pdbx_seq_one_letter_code
_entity_poly.pdbx_strand_id
1 'polypeptide(L)'
;MQAGELDGKWYAAYWNPVMAPLPEHVREALALGPQAPPLCLDFDAAATLSDAGYHDLENGYSLFDDGSMHIATLTRMPGVSPAMLDWWFWWHATETQRYKLWYPRAHLYAEWAGETVAPDAPYRERYLGGTSFVDEYVGNALGELAIRFVPPRRFGFSDESLDPDEATAVCGTVGLSRIPLDWGYLIHHVRRVQGGSEMRSRFWMGGRYVTPRGGASLTGELDTAAEGLRKLGAEQARAMVVHCSQEMNHLAAFLPDIFDEFTRKESADQL
;
A
#
# COMPACT_ATOMS: atom_id res chain seq x y z
N MET A 1 -9.14 14.04 10.24
CA MET A 1 -10.60 14.00 10.42
C MET A 1 -11.11 15.37 10.82
N GLN A 2 -12.13 15.90 10.16
CA GLN A 2 -12.81 17.13 10.56
C GLN A 2 -13.92 16.82 11.57
N ALA A 3 -14.34 17.82 12.34
CA ALA A 3 -15.45 17.66 13.29
C ALA A 3 -16.73 17.27 12.55
N GLY A 4 -17.46 16.28 13.09
CA GLY A 4 -18.71 15.78 12.50
C GLY A 4 -18.55 14.75 11.39
N GLU A 5 -17.36 14.55 10.81
CA GLU A 5 -17.16 13.57 9.73
C GLU A 5 -17.45 12.12 10.16
N LEU A 6 -17.36 11.81 11.45
CA LEU A 6 -17.59 10.47 12.01
C LEU A 6 -18.94 10.33 12.72
N ASP A 7 -19.80 11.35 12.70
CA ASP A 7 -21.07 11.31 13.42
C ASP A 7 -21.96 10.17 12.87
N GLY A 8 -22.42 9.30 13.77
CA GLY A 8 -23.25 8.15 13.43
C GLY A 8 -22.51 6.99 12.73
N LYS A 9 -21.19 7.09 12.51
CA LYS A 9 -20.39 6.01 11.93
C LYS A 9 -20.01 5.01 13.02
N TRP A 10 -20.35 3.74 12.84
CA TRP A 10 -20.03 2.70 13.84
C TRP A 10 -18.53 2.53 14.07
N TYR A 11 -17.72 2.74 13.02
CA TYR A 11 -16.26 2.67 13.10
C TYR A 11 -15.61 3.93 13.68
N ALA A 12 -16.38 4.91 14.16
CA ALA A 12 -15.84 6.14 14.75
C ALA A 12 -14.89 5.86 15.93
N ALA A 13 -15.14 4.78 16.67
CA ALA A 13 -14.32 4.36 17.80
C ALA A 13 -12.87 3.98 17.42
N TYR A 14 -12.62 3.63 16.15
CA TYR A 14 -11.29 3.26 15.64
C TYR A 14 -10.46 4.47 15.19
N TRP A 15 -11.02 5.69 15.21
CA TRP A 15 -10.24 6.89 14.92
C TRP A 15 -9.30 7.21 16.09
N ASN A 16 -8.00 7.08 15.84
CA ASN A 16 -6.97 7.45 16.82
C ASN A 16 -5.84 8.26 16.16
N PRO A 17 -5.81 9.60 16.32
CA PRO A 17 -4.76 10.43 15.72
C PRO A 17 -3.39 10.29 16.41
N VAL A 18 -3.32 9.61 17.56
CA VAL A 18 -2.07 9.36 18.29
C VAL A 18 -1.46 8.07 17.75
N MET A 19 -0.54 8.22 16.80
CA MET A 19 0.18 7.11 16.20
C MET A 19 1.39 6.69 17.06
N ALA A 20 1.67 5.39 17.07
CA ALA A 20 2.88 4.85 17.68
C ALA A 20 4.16 5.43 17.03
N PRO A 21 5.29 5.47 17.76
CA PRO A 21 6.57 5.82 17.15
C PRO A 21 6.96 4.81 16.06
N LEU A 22 7.87 5.22 15.17
CA LEU A 22 8.43 4.32 14.18
C LEU A 22 9.10 3.11 14.86
N PRO A 23 8.86 1.88 14.37
CA PRO A 23 9.55 0.68 14.84
C PRO A 23 11.07 0.84 14.78
N GLU A 24 11.77 0.20 15.71
CA GLU A 24 13.22 0.31 15.83
C GLU A 24 13.98 -0.07 14.56
N HIS A 25 13.61 -1.18 13.94
CA HIS A 25 14.26 -1.65 12.70
C HIS A 25 14.08 -0.68 11.52
N VAL A 26 12.99 0.10 11.51
CA VAL A 26 12.78 1.15 10.50
C VAL A 26 13.60 2.40 10.82
N ARG A 27 13.68 2.79 12.10
CA ARG A 27 14.55 3.90 12.54
C ARG A 27 16.02 3.62 12.22
N GLU A 28 16.47 2.39 12.43
CA GLU A 28 17.81 1.93 12.06
C GLU A 28 18.04 2.00 10.56
N ALA A 29 17.14 1.43 9.75
CA ALA A 29 17.22 1.50 8.29
C ALA A 29 17.28 2.95 7.76
N LEU A 30 16.50 3.87 8.35
CA LEU A 30 16.54 5.29 8.01
C LEU A 30 17.85 5.97 8.41
N ALA A 31 18.49 5.54 9.50
CA ALA A 31 19.77 6.06 9.96
C ALA A 31 20.94 5.58 9.11
N LEU A 32 20.85 4.36 8.54
CA LEU A 32 21.82 3.82 7.59
C LEU A 32 21.80 4.56 6.23
N GLY A 33 20.66 5.14 5.86
CA GLY A 33 20.50 5.85 4.58
C GLY A 33 20.37 4.90 3.39
N PRO A 34 20.61 5.39 2.15
CA PRO A 34 20.46 4.59 0.94
C PRO A 34 21.35 3.35 0.95
N GLN A 35 20.78 2.18 0.62
CA GLN A 35 21.50 0.92 0.51
C GLN A 35 21.96 0.67 -0.93
N ALA A 36 22.93 -0.23 -1.11
CA ALA A 36 23.45 -0.56 -2.44
C ALA A 36 22.38 -1.23 -3.32
N PRO A 37 22.19 -0.81 -4.59
CA PRO A 37 21.19 -1.39 -5.50
C PRO A 37 21.21 -2.92 -5.63
N PRO A 38 22.37 -3.63 -5.63
CA PRO A 38 22.39 -5.09 -5.69
C PRO A 38 21.73 -5.82 -4.52
N LEU A 39 21.42 -5.13 -3.40
CA LEU A 39 20.69 -5.70 -2.26
C LEU A 39 19.17 -5.66 -2.45
N CYS A 40 18.70 -4.93 -3.47
CA CYS A 40 17.27 -4.76 -3.72
C CYS A 40 16.68 -5.97 -4.42
N LEU A 41 15.41 -6.24 -4.12
CA LEU A 41 14.63 -7.20 -4.86
C LEU A 41 14.25 -6.60 -6.22
N ASP A 42 14.63 -7.25 -7.31
CA ASP A 42 14.17 -6.87 -8.64
C ASP A 42 12.67 -7.11 -8.80
N PHE A 43 12.00 -6.26 -9.59
CA PHE A 43 10.55 -6.37 -9.82
C PHE A 43 10.15 -7.73 -10.41
N ASP A 44 10.93 -8.26 -11.37
CA ASP A 44 10.66 -9.56 -11.99
C ASP A 44 10.83 -10.73 -11.01
N ALA A 45 11.48 -10.50 -9.87
CA ALA A 45 11.64 -11.47 -8.79
C ALA A 45 10.62 -11.26 -7.65
N ALA A 46 9.62 -10.37 -7.78
CA ALA A 46 8.68 -10.06 -6.70
C ALA A 46 8.00 -11.29 -6.09
N ALA A 47 7.70 -12.31 -6.89
CA ALA A 47 7.10 -13.58 -6.44
C ALA A 47 7.93 -14.34 -5.39
N THR A 48 9.25 -14.14 -5.35
CA THR A 48 10.13 -14.74 -4.32
C THR A 48 9.85 -14.21 -2.91
N LEU A 49 8.98 -13.20 -2.74
CA LEU A 49 8.44 -12.82 -1.43
C LEU A 49 7.67 -13.95 -0.74
N SER A 50 7.18 -14.95 -1.50
CA SER A 50 6.57 -16.17 -0.95
C SER A 50 7.61 -17.16 -0.41
N ASP A 51 8.89 -17.03 -0.78
CA ASP A 51 9.93 -17.94 -0.35
C ASP A 51 10.19 -17.84 1.16
N ALA A 52 10.66 -18.94 1.73
CA ALA A 52 11.04 -19.00 3.13
C ALA A 52 12.20 -18.04 3.45
N GLY A 53 12.16 -17.43 4.64
CA GLY A 53 13.19 -16.47 5.07
C GLY A 53 12.94 -15.05 4.57
N TYR A 54 14.02 -14.29 4.45
CA TYR A 54 14.01 -12.85 4.17
C TYR A 54 15.04 -12.51 3.10
N HIS A 55 14.78 -11.43 2.34
CA HIS A 55 15.73 -10.87 1.38
C HIS A 55 16.75 -9.98 2.09
N ASP A 56 17.84 -9.65 1.40
CA ASP A 56 18.91 -8.80 1.94
C ASP A 56 18.40 -7.43 2.41
N LEU A 57 17.46 -6.84 1.66
CA LEU A 57 16.80 -5.59 2.03
C LEU A 57 15.32 -5.81 2.37
N GLU A 58 15.01 -5.95 3.66
CA GLU A 58 13.63 -5.94 4.17
C GLU A 58 13.19 -4.55 4.64
N ASN A 59 14.12 -3.66 4.96
CA ASN A 59 13.83 -2.34 5.52
C ASN A 59 14.83 -1.31 5.00
N GLY A 60 14.32 -0.23 4.40
CA GLY A 60 15.13 0.86 3.89
C GLY A 60 14.83 1.17 2.44
N TYR A 61 15.78 1.80 1.77
CA TYR A 61 15.61 2.26 0.40
C TYR A 61 16.93 2.31 -0.34
N SER A 62 16.86 2.30 -1.67
CA SER A 62 18.00 2.45 -2.58
C SER A 62 17.63 3.37 -3.73
N LEU A 63 18.66 3.97 -4.32
CA LEU A 63 18.56 4.85 -5.48
C LEU A 63 19.40 4.26 -6.61
N PHE A 64 18.89 4.35 -7.83
CA PHE A 64 19.51 3.79 -9.03
C PHE A 64 19.96 4.92 -9.97
N ASP A 65 20.93 4.63 -10.83
CA ASP A 65 21.51 5.60 -11.76
C ASP A 65 20.50 6.14 -12.79
N ASP A 66 19.45 5.37 -13.09
CA ASP A 66 18.34 5.79 -13.97
C ASP A 66 17.33 6.72 -13.26
N GLY A 67 17.57 7.05 -11.98
CA GLY A 67 16.69 7.85 -11.14
C GLY A 67 15.55 7.06 -10.51
N SER A 68 15.48 5.74 -10.73
CA SER A 68 14.53 4.90 -10.00
C SER A 68 14.95 4.70 -8.55
N MET A 69 13.98 4.36 -7.72
CA MET A 69 14.16 4.07 -6.32
C MET A 69 13.42 2.78 -5.96
N HIS A 70 14.00 2.06 -5.02
CA HIS A 70 13.40 0.88 -4.43
C HIS A 70 13.22 1.11 -2.94
N ILE A 71 12.05 0.76 -2.42
CA ILE A 71 11.70 0.89 -1.00
C ILE A 71 11.26 -0.47 -0.49
N ALA A 72 11.75 -0.86 0.70
CA ALA A 72 11.32 -2.05 1.41
C ALA A 72 10.93 -1.69 2.85
N THR A 73 9.81 -2.25 3.32
CA THR A 73 9.41 -2.16 4.73
C THR A 73 8.83 -3.51 5.20
N LEU A 74 9.26 -3.94 6.38
CA LEU A 74 8.68 -5.07 7.10
C LEU A 74 7.79 -4.54 8.23
N THR A 75 6.53 -4.95 8.24
CA THR A 75 5.57 -4.63 9.29
C THR A 75 5.10 -5.90 9.97
N ARG A 76 5.19 -5.95 11.30
CA ARG A 76 4.62 -7.03 12.10
C ARG A 76 3.13 -6.74 12.34
N MET A 77 2.28 -7.74 12.12
CA MET A 77 0.82 -7.60 12.20
C MET A 77 0.23 -8.64 13.16
N PRO A 78 0.34 -8.44 14.49
CA PRO A 78 -0.16 -9.38 15.48
C PRO A 78 -1.68 -9.54 15.36
N GLY A 79 -2.18 -10.77 15.46
CA GLY A 79 -3.61 -11.09 15.36
C GLY A 79 -4.22 -10.95 13.96
N VAL A 80 -3.50 -10.36 13.00
CA VAL A 80 -3.99 -10.12 11.65
C VAL A 80 -3.85 -11.37 10.78
N SER A 81 -4.90 -11.69 10.01
CA SER A 81 -4.85 -12.70 8.95
C SER A 81 -4.70 -12.06 7.56
N PRO A 82 -4.22 -12.81 6.54
CA PRO A 82 -4.21 -12.35 5.15
C PRO A 82 -5.60 -11.88 4.66
N ALA A 83 -6.66 -12.61 5.01
CA ALA A 83 -8.04 -12.26 4.66
C ALA A 83 -8.50 -10.90 5.23
N MET A 84 -8.05 -10.54 6.45
CA MET A 84 -8.33 -9.21 7.03
C MET A 84 -7.71 -8.09 6.20
N LEU A 85 -6.53 -8.29 5.61
CA LEU A 85 -5.94 -7.30 4.71
C LEU A 85 -6.72 -7.19 3.41
N ASP A 86 -7.08 -8.32 2.80
CA ASP A 86 -7.88 -8.29 1.57
C ASP A 86 -9.23 -7.58 1.81
N TRP A 87 -9.87 -7.81 2.96
CA TRP A 87 -11.06 -7.05 3.37
C TRP A 87 -10.78 -5.56 3.48
N TRP A 88 -9.69 -5.18 4.16
CA TRP A 88 -9.34 -3.78 4.38
C TRP A 88 -9.22 -3.02 3.06
N PHE A 89 -8.45 -3.56 2.11
CA PHE A 89 -8.18 -2.93 0.81
C PHE A 89 -9.41 -2.76 -0.08
N TRP A 90 -10.46 -3.55 0.14
CA TRP A 90 -11.78 -3.27 -0.43
C TRP A 90 -12.54 -2.23 0.38
N TRP A 91 -12.66 -2.44 1.70
CA TRP A 91 -13.57 -1.71 2.57
C TRP A 91 -13.18 -0.24 2.80
N HIS A 92 -11.89 0.06 2.90
CA HIS A 92 -11.42 1.43 3.14
C HIS A 92 -11.62 2.32 1.91
N ALA A 93 -11.57 1.74 0.71
CA ALA A 93 -11.57 2.49 -0.54
C ALA A 93 -12.94 3.12 -0.85
N THR A 94 -14.02 2.60 -0.26
CA THR A 94 -15.39 3.05 -0.55
C THR A 94 -15.78 4.32 0.19
N GLU A 95 -14.97 4.82 1.12
CA GLU A 95 -15.30 6.01 1.90
C GLU A 95 -14.05 6.72 2.47
N THR A 96 -13.92 8.02 2.20
CA THR A 96 -12.79 8.84 2.65
C THR A 96 -12.52 8.74 4.16
N GLN A 97 -13.56 8.69 4.99
CA GLN A 97 -13.42 8.60 6.45
C GLN A 97 -12.73 7.31 6.88
N ARG A 98 -12.96 6.21 6.16
CA ARG A 98 -12.32 4.91 6.42
C ARG A 98 -10.85 4.96 6.01
N TYR A 99 -10.55 5.56 4.87
CA TYR A 99 -9.17 5.80 4.44
C TYR A 99 -8.38 6.63 5.45
N LYS A 100 -9.02 7.65 6.04
CA LYS A 100 -8.42 8.48 7.10
C LYS A 100 -8.06 7.67 8.36
N LEU A 101 -8.81 6.62 8.72
CA LEU A 101 -8.48 5.77 9.88
C LEU A 101 -7.08 5.15 9.73
N TRP A 102 -6.68 4.83 8.50
CA TRP A 102 -5.41 4.15 8.20
C TRP A 102 -4.19 4.99 8.60
N TYR A 103 -4.18 6.25 8.17
CA TYR A 103 -3.08 7.16 8.43
C TYR A 103 -3.62 8.55 8.78
N PRO A 104 -4.01 8.76 10.06
CA PRO A 104 -4.65 9.99 10.54
C PRO A 104 -3.90 11.29 10.25
N ARG A 105 -2.59 11.20 10.03
CA ARG A 105 -1.69 12.35 9.80
C ARG A 105 -1.47 12.69 8.33
N ALA A 106 -1.84 11.81 7.39
CA ALA A 106 -1.44 11.93 5.99
C ALA A 106 -2.60 11.77 5.01
N HIS A 107 -3.56 10.90 5.28
CA HIS A 107 -4.67 10.60 4.37
C HIS A 107 -5.73 11.69 4.43
N LEU A 108 -6.09 12.25 3.27
CA LEU A 108 -7.05 13.36 3.17
C LEU A 108 -8.32 12.98 2.42
N TYR A 109 -8.19 12.21 1.35
CA TYR A 109 -9.27 11.87 0.44
C TYR A 109 -9.10 10.46 -0.11
N ALA A 110 -10.22 9.77 -0.33
CA ALA A 110 -10.27 8.56 -1.12
C ALA A 110 -11.60 8.45 -1.87
N GLU A 111 -11.51 8.06 -3.13
CA GLU A 111 -12.60 7.68 -4.00
C GLU A 111 -12.26 6.39 -4.74
N TRP A 112 -13.28 5.57 -5.00
CA TRP A 112 -13.14 4.31 -5.69
C TRP A 112 -13.75 4.34 -7.09
N ALA A 113 -12.99 3.89 -8.08
CA ALA A 113 -13.48 3.60 -9.42
C ALA A 113 -13.21 2.13 -9.77
N GLY A 114 -14.26 1.31 -9.77
CA GLY A 114 -14.18 -0.10 -10.09
C GLY A 114 -15.58 -0.70 -10.28
N GLU A 115 -15.62 -1.93 -10.78
CA GLU A 115 -16.88 -2.65 -10.91
C GLU A 115 -17.43 -3.05 -9.54
N THR A 116 -18.76 -3.07 -9.41
CA THR A 116 -19.39 -3.67 -8.24
C THR A 116 -19.32 -5.18 -8.38
N VAL A 117 -18.73 -5.83 -7.38
CA VAL A 117 -18.55 -7.28 -7.36
C VAL A 117 -19.62 -7.91 -6.46
N ALA A 118 -19.90 -9.20 -6.64
CA ALA A 118 -20.93 -9.88 -5.88
C ALA A 118 -20.62 -9.83 -4.36
N PRO A 119 -21.64 -9.63 -3.49
CA PRO A 119 -21.43 -9.51 -2.04
C PRO A 119 -20.84 -10.75 -1.36
N ASP A 120 -20.84 -11.90 -2.02
CA ASP A 120 -20.29 -13.18 -1.56
C ASP A 120 -18.91 -13.50 -2.17
N ALA A 121 -18.40 -12.66 -3.09
CA ALA A 121 -17.08 -12.84 -3.67
C ALA A 121 -15.98 -12.75 -2.58
N PRO A 122 -14.89 -13.51 -2.70
CA PRO A 122 -13.72 -13.36 -1.82
C PRO A 122 -13.24 -11.90 -1.78
N TYR A 123 -12.82 -11.40 -0.62
CA TYR A 123 -12.46 -9.98 -0.46
C TYR A 123 -11.41 -9.50 -1.46
N ARG A 124 -10.43 -10.35 -1.78
CA ARG A 124 -9.40 -10.09 -2.80
C ARG A 124 -10.03 -9.69 -4.14
N GLU A 125 -11.04 -10.43 -4.58
CA GLU A 125 -11.71 -10.18 -5.86
C GLU A 125 -12.50 -8.87 -5.86
N ARG A 126 -12.88 -8.34 -4.69
CA ARG A 126 -13.71 -7.14 -4.58
C ARG A 126 -12.98 -5.84 -4.93
N TYR A 127 -11.65 -5.82 -4.85
CA TYR A 127 -10.86 -4.64 -5.21
C TYR A 127 -10.03 -4.81 -6.48
N LEU A 128 -9.81 -6.05 -6.96
CA LEU A 128 -8.98 -6.28 -8.14
C LEU A 128 -9.55 -5.62 -9.39
N GLY A 129 -8.69 -4.90 -10.12
CA GLY A 129 -9.06 -4.19 -11.34
C GLY A 129 -9.64 -2.79 -11.12
N GLY A 130 -9.97 -2.42 -9.87
CA GLY A 130 -10.37 -1.07 -9.52
C GLY A 130 -9.18 -0.12 -9.29
N THR A 131 -9.51 1.16 -9.23
CA THR A 131 -8.56 2.25 -8.99
C THR A 131 -9.03 3.04 -7.77
N SER A 132 -8.14 3.21 -6.80
CA SER A 132 -8.34 4.15 -5.71
C SER A 132 -7.68 5.49 -6.08
N PHE A 133 -8.49 6.54 -6.12
CA PHE A 133 -8.02 7.91 -6.25
C PHE A 133 -7.87 8.51 -4.86
N VAL A 134 -6.65 8.90 -4.48
CA VAL A 134 -6.34 9.35 -3.13
C VAL A 134 -5.57 10.65 -3.13
N ASP A 135 -5.88 11.50 -2.14
CA ASP A 135 -5.05 12.65 -1.81
C ASP A 135 -4.37 12.38 -0.47
N GLU A 136 -3.04 12.41 -0.47
CA GLU A 136 -2.27 12.09 0.73
C GLU A 136 -0.91 12.77 0.79
N TYR A 137 -0.44 13.00 2.01
CA TYR A 137 0.91 13.48 2.24
C TYR A 137 1.92 12.33 2.31
N VAL A 138 2.93 12.39 1.46
CA VAL A 138 4.17 11.61 1.63
C VAL A 138 5.27 12.59 2.02
N GLY A 139 5.71 12.52 3.29
CA GLY A 139 6.60 13.53 3.84
C GLY A 139 5.88 14.88 3.90
N ASN A 140 6.38 15.88 3.17
CA ASN A 140 5.78 17.22 3.07
C ASN A 140 5.06 17.45 1.73
N ALA A 141 5.07 16.48 0.81
CA ALA A 141 4.48 16.61 -0.50
C ALA A 141 3.06 16.03 -0.52
N LEU A 142 2.09 16.81 -0.99
CA LEU A 142 0.75 16.33 -1.27
C LEU A 142 0.76 15.62 -2.64
N GLY A 143 0.42 14.34 -2.66
CA GLY A 143 0.20 13.56 -3.87
C GLY A 143 -1.29 13.44 -4.16
N GLU A 144 -1.68 13.69 -5.41
CA GLU A 144 -3.00 13.33 -5.97
C GLU A 144 -2.79 12.07 -6.83
N LEU A 145 -3.04 10.90 -6.24
CA LEU A 145 -2.62 9.60 -6.79
C LEU A 145 -3.79 8.81 -7.38
N ALA A 146 -3.47 7.95 -8.34
CA ALA A 146 -4.33 6.91 -8.86
C ALA A 146 -3.64 5.56 -8.68
N ILE A 147 -4.12 4.76 -7.73
CA ILE A 147 -3.56 3.44 -7.40
C ILE A 147 -4.48 2.38 -8.00
N ARG A 148 -4.03 1.72 -9.07
CA ARG A 148 -4.77 0.66 -9.74
C ARG A 148 -4.36 -0.69 -9.18
N PHE A 149 -5.28 -1.40 -8.54
CA PHE A 149 -5.03 -2.74 -8.02
C PHE A 149 -5.06 -3.76 -9.16
N VAL A 150 -4.04 -4.62 -9.21
CA VAL A 150 -3.86 -5.60 -10.27
C VAL A 150 -3.68 -7.01 -9.69
N PRO A 151 -4.03 -8.05 -10.44
CA PRO A 151 -3.86 -9.42 -9.95
C PRO A 151 -2.39 -9.76 -9.67
N PRO A 152 -2.07 -10.52 -8.60
CA PRO A 152 -0.70 -10.86 -8.22
C PRO A 152 0.13 -11.56 -9.31
N ARG A 153 -0.53 -12.30 -10.23
CA ARG A 153 0.13 -12.87 -11.41
C ARG A 153 0.87 -11.85 -12.28
N ARG A 154 0.50 -10.56 -12.23
CA ARG A 154 1.26 -9.50 -12.92
C ARG A 154 2.63 -9.23 -12.29
N PHE A 155 2.83 -9.65 -11.05
CA PHE A 155 4.07 -9.58 -10.28
C PHE A 155 4.75 -10.96 -10.19
N GLY A 156 4.30 -11.93 -11.01
CA GLY A 156 4.88 -13.28 -11.09
C GLY A 156 4.34 -14.31 -10.10
N PHE A 157 3.39 -13.95 -9.23
CA PHE A 157 2.82 -14.90 -8.25
C PHE A 157 1.88 -15.92 -8.93
N SER A 158 1.92 -17.17 -8.47
CA SER A 158 0.94 -18.21 -8.81
C SER A 158 -0.15 -18.29 -7.73
N ASP A 159 -1.30 -18.88 -8.06
CA ASP A 159 -2.37 -19.08 -7.06
C ASP A 159 -1.90 -19.99 -5.91
N GLU A 160 -1.05 -20.97 -6.20
CA GLU A 160 -0.43 -21.86 -5.18
C GLU A 160 0.44 -21.09 -4.17
N SER A 161 1.02 -19.95 -4.57
CA SER A 161 1.86 -19.13 -3.69
C SER A 161 1.05 -18.22 -2.76
N LEU A 162 -0.28 -18.14 -2.93
CA LEU A 162 -1.17 -17.19 -2.26
C LEU A 162 -2.47 -17.84 -1.75
N ASP A 163 -2.32 -18.91 -0.97
CA ASP A 163 -3.41 -19.53 -0.20
C ASP A 163 -4.03 -18.48 0.76
N PRO A 164 -5.33 -18.14 0.63
CA PRO A 164 -5.98 -17.11 1.46
C PRO A 164 -5.87 -17.31 2.98
N ASP A 165 -5.66 -18.53 3.46
CA ASP A 165 -5.48 -18.80 4.90
C ASP A 165 -4.04 -18.50 5.37
N GLU A 166 -3.08 -18.59 4.46
CA GLU A 166 -1.63 -18.51 4.73
C GLU A 166 -0.96 -17.23 4.20
N ALA A 167 -1.38 -16.70 3.05
CA ALA A 167 -0.79 -15.53 2.43
C ALA A 167 -1.72 -14.75 1.49
N THR A 168 -1.42 -13.45 1.31
CA THR A 168 -2.00 -12.60 0.27
C THR A 168 -0.96 -11.62 -0.28
N ALA A 169 -1.22 -11.08 -1.47
CA ALA A 169 -0.39 -10.07 -2.10
C ALA A 169 -1.26 -8.96 -2.68
N VAL A 170 -1.26 -7.80 -2.04
CA VAL A 170 -1.95 -6.62 -2.58
C VAL A 170 -0.99 -5.94 -3.55
N CYS A 171 -1.27 -6.04 -4.85
CA CYS A 171 -0.40 -5.52 -5.92
C CYS A 171 -1.05 -4.34 -6.62
N GLY A 172 -0.27 -3.30 -6.93
CA GLY A 172 -0.80 -2.10 -7.56
C GLY A 172 0.19 -1.37 -8.47
N THR A 173 -0.37 -0.67 -9.45
CA THR A 173 0.34 0.36 -10.22
C THR A 173 0.02 1.73 -9.62
N VAL A 174 1.05 2.51 -9.33
CA VAL A 174 0.93 3.86 -8.75
C VAL A 174 1.10 4.89 -9.86
N GLY A 175 0.12 5.78 -9.97
CA GLY A 175 0.15 6.87 -10.93
C GLY A 175 -0.39 8.17 -10.37
N LEU A 176 -0.43 9.20 -11.21
CA LEU A 176 -1.07 10.47 -10.90
C LEU A 176 -2.55 10.42 -11.30
N SER A 177 -3.40 11.09 -10.53
CA SER A 177 -4.85 11.14 -10.79
C SER A 177 -5.22 12.12 -11.91
N ARG A 178 -4.48 13.23 -12.02
CA ARG A 178 -4.82 14.34 -12.94
C ARG A 178 -4.19 14.25 -14.31
N ILE A 179 -3.10 13.49 -14.43
CA ILE A 179 -2.39 13.31 -15.70
C ILE A 179 -2.10 11.82 -15.92
N PRO A 180 -2.07 11.35 -17.18
CA PRO A 180 -1.94 9.93 -17.49
C PRO A 180 -0.47 9.45 -17.37
N LEU A 181 0.09 9.55 -16.17
CA LEU A 181 1.41 9.01 -15.84
C LEU A 181 1.28 7.99 -14.70
N ASP A 182 1.81 6.80 -14.97
CA ASP A 182 2.16 5.84 -13.93
C ASP A 182 3.65 6.02 -13.62
N TRP A 183 4.02 5.89 -12.35
CA TRP A 183 5.40 6.17 -11.91
C TRP A 183 5.94 5.13 -10.93
N GLY A 184 5.22 4.04 -10.72
CA GLY A 184 5.74 2.91 -9.97
C GLY A 184 4.78 1.76 -9.78
N TYR A 185 5.28 0.77 -9.05
CA TYR A 185 4.57 -0.42 -8.62
C TYR A 185 4.68 -0.55 -7.10
N LEU A 186 3.64 -1.08 -6.48
CA LEU A 186 3.64 -1.47 -5.07
C LEU A 186 3.20 -2.92 -4.93
N ILE A 187 3.74 -3.57 -3.90
CA ILE A 187 3.21 -4.82 -3.37
C ILE A 187 3.25 -4.80 -1.85
N HIS A 188 2.18 -5.29 -1.24
CA HIS A 188 2.16 -5.71 0.15
C HIS A 188 1.95 -7.22 0.20
N HIS A 189 3.04 -7.97 0.34
CA HIS A 189 2.97 -9.42 0.53
C HIS A 189 2.81 -9.72 2.02
N VAL A 190 1.73 -10.40 2.39
CA VAL A 190 1.41 -10.74 3.78
C VAL A 190 1.42 -12.25 3.92
N ARG A 191 2.16 -12.76 4.88
CA ARG A 191 2.19 -14.19 5.20
C ARG A 191 1.97 -14.43 6.68
N ARG A 192 1.40 -15.58 7.02
CA ARG A 192 1.23 -16.04 8.39
C ARG A 192 2.57 -16.24 9.07
N VAL A 193 2.61 -15.87 10.35
CA VAL A 193 3.67 -16.20 11.30
C VAL A 193 3.02 -16.54 12.64
N GLN A 194 3.81 -17.03 13.60
CA GLN A 194 3.27 -17.30 14.93
C GLN A 194 2.62 -16.05 15.54
N GLY A 195 1.33 -16.15 15.87
CA GLY A 195 0.58 -15.08 16.54
C GLY A 195 -0.01 -14.01 15.62
N GLY A 196 0.07 -14.15 14.29
CA GLY A 196 -0.53 -13.19 13.35
C GLY A 196 0.04 -13.33 11.94
N SER A 197 0.41 -12.20 11.35
CA SER A 197 1.07 -12.12 10.05
C SER A 197 2.25 -11.15 10.09
N GLU A 198 3.09 -11.22 9.07
CA GLU A 198 4.00 -10.13 8.74
C GLU A 198 3.72 -9.67 7.31
N MET A 199 3.85 -8.37 7.09
CA MET A 199 3.71 -7.73 5.79
C MET A 199 5.08 -7.25 5.31
N ARG A 200 5.47 -7.69 4.13
CA ARG A 200 6.69 -7.30 3.42
C ARG A 200 6.27 -6.43 2.24
N SER A 201 6.43 -5.13 2.38
CA SER A 201 6.10 -4.16 1.34
C SER A 201 7.30 -3.91 0.45
N ARG A 202 7.06 -3.78 -0.85
CA ARG A 202 8.05 -3.30 -1.83
C ARG A 202 7.44 -2.24 -2.72
N PHE A 203 8.24 -1.22 -3.04
CA PHE A 203 7.88 -0.20 -4.02
C PHE A 203 9.02 -0.02 -5.01
N TRP A 204 8.67 -0.01 -6.29
CA TRP A 204 9.58 0.25 -7.39
C TRP A 204 9.09 1.49 -8.12
N MET A 205 9.81 2.60 -8.02
CA MET A 205 9.28 3.93 -8.36
C MET A 205 10.30 4.80 -9.11
N GLY A 206 9.82 5.78 -9.87
CA GLY A 206 10.69 6.72 -10.60
C GLY A 206 11.48 6.07 -11.74
N GLY A 207 12.45 6.79 -12.30
CA GLY A 207 13.32 6.33 -13.39
C GLY A 207 12.59 5.52 -14.49
N ARG A 208 13.01 4.27 -14.71
CA ARG A 208 12.42 3.34 -15.69
C ARG A 208 10.94 3.02 -15.48
N TYR A 209 10.38 3.24 -14.28
CA TYR A 209 8.99 2.94 -13.97
C TYR A 209 8.02 4.08 -14.36
N VAL A 210 8.53 5.22 -14.82
CA VAL A 210 7.70 6.32 -15.33
C VAL A 210 7.22 6.01 -16.74
N THR A 211 5.92 5.75 -16.87
CA THR A 211 5.29 5.33 -18.13
C THR A 211 3.98 6.08 -18.39
N PRO A 212 3.69 6.45 -19.65
CA PRO A 212 2.41 7.04 -19.99
C PRO A 212 1.29 5.99 -19.93
N ARG A 213 0.17 6.37 -19.30
CA ARG A 213 -1.03 5.53 -19.19
C ARG A 213 -1.86 5.60 -20.47
N GLY A 214 -2.47 4.47 -20.85
CA GLY A 214 -3.47 4.43 -21.93
C GLY A 214 -2.95 4.79 -23.32
N GLY A 215 -1.64 4.66 -23.56
CA GLY A 215 -1.02 5.00 -24.85
C GLY A 215 -0.81 6.51 -25.07
N ALA A 216 -0.86 7.31 -24.01
CA ALA A 216 -0.53 8.73 -24.10
C ALA A 216 0.91 8.95 -24.61
N SER A 217 1.13 10.01 -25.38
CA SER A 217 2.47 10.40 -25.84
C SER A 217 3.11 11.38 -24.87
N LEU A 218 4.37 11.14 -24.49
CA LEU A 218 5.15 12.07 -23.67
C LEU A 218 5.56 13.28 -24.50
N THR A 219 4.77 14.35 -24.42
CA THR A 219 5.05 15.63 -25.08
C THR A 219 4.66 16.80 -24.19
N GLY A 220 5.36 17.93 -24.32
CA GLY A 220 5.04 19.17 -23.61
C GLY A 220 5.05 19.03 -22.08
N GLU A 221 3.96 19.45 -21.43
CA GLU A 221 3.80 19.41 -19.97
C GLU A 221 3.88 17.98 -19.42
N LEU A 222 3.38 16.98 -20.16
CA LEU A 222 3.41 15.59 -19.72
C LEU A 222 4.83 15.04 -19.66
N ASP A 223 5.68 15.41 -20.62
CA ASP A 223 7.10 15.02 -20.63
C ASP A 223 7.86 15.72 -19.50
N THR A 224 7.56 17.00 -19.25
CA THR A 224 8.14 17.75 -18.12
C THR A 224 7.76 17.11 -16.77
N ALA A 225 6.50 16.72 -16.60
CA ALA A 225 6.05 16.02 -15.39
C ALA A 225 6.73 14.65 -15.25
N ALA A 226 6.86 13.90 -16.34
CA ALA A 226 7.55 12.62 -16.36
C ALA A 226 9.04 12.77 -15.94
N GLU A 227 9.73 13.78 -16.45
CA GLU A 227 11.11 14.10 -16.05
C GLU A 227 11.25 14.45 -14.56
N GLY A 228 10.25 15.11 -13.97
CA GLY A 228 10.19 15.37 -12.54
C GLY A 228 10.07 14.07 -11.73
N LEU A 229 9.15 13.18 -12.13
CA LEU A 229 8.95 11.87 -11.47
C LEU A 229 10.15 10.94 -11.62
N ARG A 230 10.93 11.07 -12.69
CA ARG A 230 12.20 10.34 -12.86
C ARG A 230 13.28 10.75 -11.87
N LYS A 231 13.13 11.87 -11.15
CA LYS A 231 14.17 12.50 -10.33
C LYS A 231 13.74 12.78 -8.89
N LEU A 232 12.79 12.00 -8.35
CA LEU A 232 12.23 12.18 -7.00
C LEU A 232 13.27 12.10 -5.85
N GLY A 233 14.41 11.44 -6.07
CA GLY A 233 15.59 11.51 -5.19
C GLY A 233 15.43 10.89 -3.81
N ALA A 234 16.46 11.07 -2.97
CA ALA A 234 16.58 10.41 -1.66
C ALA A 234 15.50 10.81 -0.65
N GLU A 235 15.05 12.07 -0.69
CA GLU A 235 14.04 12.58 0.25
C GLU A 235 12.70 11.89 0.07
N GLN A 236 12.27 11.69 -1.19
CA GLN A 236 11.05 10.96 -1.50
C GLN A 236 11.14 9.49 -1.07
N ALA A 237 12.25 8.81 -1.38
CA ALA A 237 12.44 7.42 -0.99
C ALA A 237 12.40 7.24 0.55
N ARG A 238 13.07 8.15 1.28
CA ARG A 238 13.05 8.20 2.74
C ARG A 238 11.63 8.46 3.26
N ALA A 239 10.90 9.39 2.65
CA ALA A 239 9.53 9.71 3.03
C ALA A 239 8.58 8.50 2.83
N MET A 240 8.76 7.72 1.75
CA MET A 240 7.99 6.50 1.51
C MET A 240 8.27 5.40 2.54
N VAL A 241 9.52 5.21 2.99
CA VAL A 241 9.83 4.28 4.09
C VAL A 241 9.06 4.65 5.36
N VAL A 242 9.06 5.94 5.71
CA VAL A 242 8.33 6.45 6.89
C VAL A 242 6.83 6.27 6.70
N HIS A 243 6.29 6.68 5.55
CA HIS A 243 4.87 6.64 5.27
C HIS A 243 4.33 5.20 5.37
N CYS A 244 4.92 4.27 4.61
CA CYS A 244 4.49 2.88 4.61
C CYS A 244 4.66 2.22 5.99
N SER A 245 5.74 2.53 6.72
CA SER A 245 5.90 2.00 8.06
C SER A 245 4.82 2.51 9.01
N GLN A 246 4.54 3.81 9.04
CA GLN A 246 3.58 4.38 9.97
C GLN A 246 2.14 3.92 9.69
N GLU A 247 1.69 3.97 8.44
CA GLU A 247 0.33 3.59 8.08
C GLU A 247 0.07 2.11 8.39
N MET A 248 1.02 1.22 8.06
CA MET A 248 0.81 -0.22 8.21
C MET A 248 0.91 -0.66 9.67
N ASN A 249 1.82 -0.07 10.45
CA ASN A 249 1.87 -0.34 11.88
C ASN A 249 0.65 0.23 12.62
N HIS A 250 0.08 1.35 12.14
CA HIS A 250 -1.15 1.89 12.70
C HIS A 250 -2.36 1.00 12.38
N LEU A 251 -2.49 0.58 11.11
CA LEU A 251 -3.51 -0.37 10.69
C LEU A 251 -3.45 -1.67 11.51
N ALA A 252 -2.25 -2.24 11.65
CA ALA A 252 -2.04 -3.48 12.40
C ALA A 252 -2.55 -3.39 13.86
N ALA A 253 -2.61 -2.20 14.45
CA ALA A 253 -3.04 -2.01 15.83
C ALA A 253 -4.55 -2.12 16.05
N PHE A 254 -5.37 -1.98 15.00
CA PHE A 254 -6.84 -2.01 15.13
C PHE A 254 -7.53 -2.92 14.11
N LEU A 255 -6.82 -3.40 13.08
CA LEU A 255 -7.41 -4.20 12.00
C LEU A 255 -8.16 -5.45 12.49
N PRO A 256 -7.66 -6.26 13.45
CA PRO A 256 -8.43 -7.40 13.96
C PRO A 256 -9.76 -6.98 14.58
N ASP A 257 -9.76 -5.95 15.44
CA ASP A 257 -10.94 -5.52 16.18
C ASP A 257 -12.03 -4.95 15.26
N ILE A 258 -11.65 -4.08 14.30
CA ILE A 258 -12.60 -3.48 13.36
C ILE A 258 -13.17 -4.52 12.40
N PHE A 259 -12.37 -5.51 11.98
CA PHE A 259 -12.82 -6.61 11.14
C PHE A 259 -13.82 -7.50 11.90
N ASP A 260 -13.53 -7.83 13.14
CA ASP A 260 -14.41 -8.61 14.01
C ASP A 260 -15.75 -7.88 14.27
N GLU A 261 -15.73 -6.55 14.42
CA GLU A 261 -16.97 -5.78 14.54
C GLU A 261 -17.76 -5.74 13.24
N PHE A 262 -17.09 -5.55 12.10
CA PHE A 262 -17.73 -5.57 10.78
C PHE A 262 -18.45 -6.90 10.53
N THR A 263 -17.77 -8.03 10.76
CA THR A 263 -18.34 -9.37 10.53
C THR A 263 -19.51 -9.69 11.45
N ARG A 264 -19.46 -9.27 12.73
CA ARG A 264 -20.60 -9.37 13.65
C ARG A 264 -21.81 -8.57 13.17
N LYS A 265 -21.58 -7.38 12.60
CA LYS A 265 -22.66 -6.52 12.07
C LYS A 265 -23.27 -7.07 10.80
N GLU A 266 -22.46 -7.53 9.84
CA GLU A 266 -22.98 -8.21 8.64
C GLU A 266 -23.85 -9.41 8.99
N SER A 267 -23.44 -10.21 9.98
CA SER A 267 -24.21 -11.37 10.43
C SER A 267 -25.55 -10.98 11.08
N ALA A 268 -25.61 -9.84 11.76
CA ALA A 268 -26.83 -9.35 12.41
C ALA A 268 -27.85 -8.78 11.42
N ASP A 269 -27.38 -8.18 10.32
CA ASP A 269 -28.25 -7.63 9.26
C ASP A 269 -28.83 -8.71 8.32
N GLN A 270 -28.31 -9.94 8.39
CA GLN A 270 -28.79 -11.11 7.63
C GLN A 270 -29.83 -11.97 8.37
N LEU A 271 -30.13 -11.65 9.63
CA LEU A 271 -31.12 -12.32 10.50
C LEU A 271 -32.42 -11.51 10.62
#